data_AF-A0A8T5AHT5-F1
#
_entry.id   AF-A0A8T5AHT5-F1
#
_cell.length_a   1.000
_cell.length_b   1.000
_cell.length_c   1.000
_cell.angle_alpha   90.00
_cell.angle_beta   90.00
_cell.angle_gamma   90.00
#
_symmetry.space_group_name_H-M   'P 1'
#
loop_
_entity.id
_entity.type
_entity.pdbx_description
1 polymer ?
#
loop_
_entity_poly.entity_id
_entity_poly.type
_entity_poly.pdbx_seq_one_letter_code
_entity_poly.pdbx_strand_id
1 'polypeptide(L)'
;MERVTWVIPCILVLSILAYIPLATYAYQGGVAYRLQGKGDEKLEQIIDLAEKARIRANVSLQIAQNLGFDISRLREMYNLGLQLMNRALGEGNYSYALQAMNAFRECIRNSTKMIAEDKSNISMGWIGLTVAVNRLEEFVERVNESAEALEAYGVDVSSVENLLKEVNDTIAEIKSLLADGNVSGAAKLLGDARAKAAEALATLKIIAHSERIMARRMEKYIDKFEEARSRIYDKLRGIPHTIRERIGLKLNEIESLLNEVRSMIRNRVMDKAMNRIIEMHRRYLDIIGEVEEG
;
A
#
# COMPACT_ATOMS: atom_id res chain seq x y z
N MET A 1 -19.35 1.53 28.68
CA MET A 1 -18.58 0.71 27.72
C MET A 1 -18.43 1.51 26.44
N GLU A 2 -17.52 2.48 26.45
CA GLU A 2 -17.07 3.18 25.24
C GLU A 2 -15.56 2.90 25.16
N ARG A 3 -15.20 1.80 24.50
CA ARG A 3 -13.79 1.47 24.22
C ARG A 3 -13.61 1.48 22.71
N VAL A 4 -12.45 1.99 22.28
CA VAL A 4 -11.81 1.75 20.96
C VAL A 4 -12.22 2.62 19.76
N THR A 5 -12.26 3.95 19.89
CA THR A 5 -12.25 4.85 18.70
C THR A 5 -11.04 5.79 18.59
N TRP A 6 -10.24 5.93 19.65
CA TRP A 6 -9.23 7.01 19.74
C TRP A 6 -7.77 6.58 19.52
N VAL A 7 -7.49 5.28 19.44
CA VAL A 7 -6.13 4.73 19.22
C VAL A 7 -5.82 4.57 17.72
N ILE A 8 -6.87 4.41 16.91
CA ILE A 8 -6.81 4.21 15.46
C ILE A 8 -6.12 5.36 14.71
N PRO A 9 -6.34 6.66 15.02
CA PRO A 9 -5.69 7.75 14.28
C PRO A 9 -4.18 7.83 14.51
N CYS A 10 -3.71 7.51 15.74
CA CYS A 10 -2.29 7.53 16.06
C CYS A 10 -1.56 6.33 15.45
N ILE A 11 -2.18 5.13 15.46
CA ILE A 11 -1.62 3.94 14.81
C ILE A 11 -1.61 4.10 13.27
N LEU A 12 -2.66 4.68 12.66
CA LEU A 12 -2.70 4.94 11.22
C LEU A 12 -1.66 5.97 10.78
N VAL A 13 -1.45 7.04 11.55
CA VAL A 13 -0.46 8.07 11.20
C VAL A 13 0.97 7.57 11.42
N LEU A 14 1.20 6.69 12.41
CA LEU A 14 2.50 6.05 12.66
C LEU A 14 2.80 4.93 11.65
N SER A 15 1.78 4.18 11.22
CA SER A 15 1.92 3.19 10.16
C SER A 15 2.19 3.86 8.81
N ILE A 16 1.46 4.92 8.44
CA ILE A 16 1.70 5.69 7.20
C ILE A 16 3.12 6.28 7.16
N LEU A 17 3.66 6.76 8.29
CA LEU A 17 5.02 7.31 8.36
C LEU A 17 6.12 6.25 8.24
N ALA A 18 5.86 5.03 8.72
CA ALA A 18 6.75 3.86 8.60
C ALA A 18 6.51 3.01 7.32
N TYR A 19 5.39 3.22 6.61
CA TYR A 19 5.02 2.40 5.44
C TYR A 19 5.63 2.87 4.13
N ILE A 20 6.01 4.13 4.00
CA ILE A 20 6.53 4.64 2.72
C ILE A 20 7.82 3.92 2.29
N PRO A 21 8.74 3.49 3.18
CA PRO A 21 9.83 2.60 2.78
C PRO A 21 9.37 1.17 2.43
N LEU A 22 8.33 0.63 3.07
CA LEU A 22 7.86 -0.75 2.89
C LEU A 22 7.05 -0.94 1.60
N ALA A 23 6.23 0.04 1.21
CA ALA A 23 5.53 0.01 -0.07
C ALA A 23 6.53 0.06 -1.26
N THR A 24 7.68 0.71 -1.08
CA THR A 24 8.76 0.72 -2.07
C THR A 24 9.61 -0.55 -2.11
N TYR A 25 9.63 -1.35 -1.05
CA TYR A 25 10.28 -2.67 -1.01
C TYR A 25 9.40 -3.79 -1.58
N ALA A 26 8.08 -3.64 -1.50
CA ALA A 26 7.14 -4.62 -2.06
C ALA A 26 7.17 -4.70 -3.60
N TYR A 27 7.72 -3.70 -4.31
CA TYR A 27 7.74 -3.67 -5.77
C TYR A 27 9.04 -4.19 -6.42
N GLN A 28 10.08 -4.54 -5.63
CA GLN A 28 11.34 -5.12 -6.15
C GLN A 28 11.78 -6.43 -5.48
N GLY A 29 10.98 -7.01 -4.58
CA GLY A 29 11.27 -8.29 -3.90
C GLY A 29 10.95 -9.57 -4.69
N GLY A 30 10.87 -9.50 -6.02
CA GLY A 30 10.90 -10.71 -6.84
C GLY A 30 12.31 -11.29 -6.83
N VAL A 31 12.50 -12.40 -6.11
CA VAL A 31 13.73 -13.22 -6.06
C VAL A 31 14.77 -12.80 -5.00
N ALA A 32 14.43 -12.82 -3.70
CA ALA A 32 15.33 -13.25 -2.61
C ALA A 32 14.66 -13.17 -1.23
N TYR A 33 13.87 -14.18 -0.85
CA TYR A 33 13.97 -14.79 0.49
C TYR A 33 13.32 -16.17 0.47
N ARG A 34 13.97 -17.11 -0.22
CA ARG A 34 13.82 -18.54 0.12
C ARG A 34 14.54 -18.73 1.44
N LEU A 35 13.81 -18.96 2.54
CA LEU A 35 14.07 -19.90 3.64
C LEU A 35 13.27 -19.52 4.92
N GLN A 36 12.41 -20.46 5.37
CA GLN A 36 11.79 -20.66 6.70
C GLN A 36 10.52 -19.87 7.13
N GLY A 37 9.33 -20.48 6.93
CA GLY A 37 8.11 -20.19 7.71
C GLY A 37 6.84 -20.95 7.29
N LYS A 38 6.60 -22.16 7.83
CA LYS A 38 5.43 -23.02 7.48
C LYS A 38 4.12 -22.49 8.09
N GLY A 39 3.30 -21.77 7.32
CA GLY A 39 1.90 -21.46 7.67
C GLY A 39 1.40 -20.16 7.05
N ASP A 40 1.87 -19.03 7.60
CA ASP A 40 1.39 -17.68 7.25
C ASP A 40 1.89 -17.16 5.90
N GLU A 41 3.09 -17.56 5.47
CA GLU A 41 3.66 -17.15 4.17
C GLU A 41 2.80 -17.60 2.97
N LYS A 42 2.15 -18.76 3.09
CA LYS A 42 1.30 -19.29 2.03
C LYS A 42 -0.02 -18.52 1.95
N LEU A 43 -0.52 -18.05 3.08
CA LEU A 43 -1.72 -17.22 3.13
C LEU A 43 -1.44 -15.85 2.48
N GLU A 44 -0.34 -15.19 2.85
CA GLU A 44 0.03 -13.91 2.26
C GLU A 44 0.23 -13.99 0.74
N GLN A 45 0.90 -15.03 0.24
CA GLN A 45 1.07 -15.24 -1.19
C GLN A 45 -0.27 -15.47 -1.92
N ILE A 46 -1.19 -16.23 -1.32
CA ILE A 46 -2.51 -16.48 -1.93
C ILE A 46 -3.36 -15.21 -1.88
N ILE A 47 -3.28 -14.42 -0.81
CA ILE A 47 -3.97 -13.12 -0.70
C ILE A 47 -3.45 -12.16 -1.78
N ASP A 48 -2.14 -12.05 -1.97
CA ASP A 48 -1.55 -11.23 -3.03
C ASP A 48 -2.02 -11.70 -4.44
N LEU A 49 -2.07 -13.00 -4.68
CA LEU A 49 -2.59 -13.55 -5.93
C LEU A 49 -4.10 -13.29 -6.11
N ALA A 50 -4.88 -13.38 -5.03
CA ALA A 50 -6.31 -13.08 -5.03
C ALA A 50 -6.55 -11.59 -5.32
N GLU A 51 -5.75 -10.70 -4.73
CA GLU A 51 -5.82 -9.25 -4.97
C GLU A 51 -5.51 -8.91 -6.43
N LYS A 52 -4.45 -9.53 -6.99
CA LYS A 52 -4.13 -9.42 -8.42
C LYS A 52 -5.26 -9.93 -9.31
N ALA A 53 -6.01 -10.95 -8.88
CA ALA A 53 -7.19 -11.45 -9.60
C ALA A 53 -8.38 -10.50 -9.44
N ARG A 54 -8.62 -9.94 -8.26
CA ARG A 54 -9.66 -8.94 -7.98
C ARG A 54 -9.53 -7.73 -8.89
N ILE A 55 -8.33 -7.16 -8.99
CA ILE A 55 -8.06 -6.02 -9.87
C ILE A 55 -8.41 -6.38 -11.32
N ARG A 56 -7.95 -7.52 -11.82
CA ARG A 56 -8.28 -7.99 -13.18
C ARG A 56 -9.77 -8.18 -13.40
N ALA A 57 -10.48 -8.75 -12.43
CA ALA A 57 -11.92 -8.97 -12.51
C ALA A 57 -12.71 -7.65 -12.53
N ASN A 58 -12.29 -6.67 -11.73
CA ASN A 58 -12.88 -5.32 -11.74
C ASN A 58 -12.70 -4.64 -13.09
N VAL A 59 -11.51 -4.73 -13.67
CA VAL A 59 -11.24 -4.18 -15.01
C VAL A 59 -12.10 -4.87 -16.07
N SER A 60 -12.16 -6.20 -16.07
CA SER A 60 -13.02 -6.96 -16.98
C SER A 60 -14.50 -6.56 -16.86
N LEU A 61 -14.97 -6.30 -15.64
CA LEU A 61 -16.32 -5.79 -15.37
C LEU A 61 -16.55 -4.40 -15.96
N GLN A 62 -15.64 -3.46 -15.71
CA GLN A 62 -15.74 -2.10 -16.25
C GLN A 62 -15.72 -2.10 -17.78
N ILE A 63 -14.87 -2.93 -18.40
CA ILE A 63 -14.84 -3.10 -19.86
C ILE A 63 -16.20 -3.58 -20.36
N ALA A 64 -16.73 -4.66 -19.77
CA ALA A 64 -18.03 -5.19 -20.17
C ALA A 64 -19.15 -4.16 -20.00
N GLN A 65 -19.15 -3.42 -18.89
CA GLN A 65 -20.13 -2.37 -18.64
C GLN A 65 -20.04 -1.23 -19.67
N ASN A 66 -18.82 -0.77 -19.97
CA ASN A 66 -18.59 0.31 -20.94
C ASN A 66 -18.96 -0.10 -22.37
N LEU A 67 -18.87 -1.39 -22.69
CA LEU A 67 -19.31 -1.93 -23.98
C LEU A 67 -20.84 -2.15 -24.05
N GLY A 68 -21.57 -1.86 -22.96
CA GLY A 68 -23.03 -1.93 -22.91
C GLY A 68 -23.60 -3.30 -22.55
N PHE A 69 -22.78 -4.24 -22.08
CA PHE A 69 -23.25 -5.56 -21.69
C PHE A 69 -24.02 -5.55 -20.35
N ASP A 70 -24.99 -6.45 -20.22
CA ASP A 70 -25.56 -6.77 -18.91
C ASP A 70 -24.53 -7.49 -18.04
N ILE A 71 -24.01 -6.77 -17.06
CA ILE A 71 -22.99 -7.26 -16.14
C ILE A 71 -23.54 -7.81 -14.83
N SER A 72 -24.87 -7.97 -14.67
CA SER A 72 -25.49 -8.36 -13.40
C SER A 72 -24.86 -9.63 -12.82
N ARG A 73 -24.74 -10.67 -13.64
CA ARG A 73 -24.14 -11.96 -13.26
C ARG A 73 -22.64 -11.87 -12.98
N LEU A 74 -21.90 -11.01 -13.70
CA LEU A 74 -20.47 -10.80 -13.45
C LEU A 74 -20.26 -10.04 -12.13
N ARG A 75 -21.13 -9.08 -11.82
CA ARG A 75 -21.10 -8.29 -10.60
C ARG A 75 -21.38 -9.16 -9.37
N GLU A 76 -22.30 -10.11 -9.47
CA GLU A 76 -22.52 -11.14 -8.44
C GLU A 76 -21.24 -11.95 -8.16
N MET A 77 -20.57 -12.44 -9.21
CA MET A 77 -19.32 -13.21 -9.07
C MET A 77 -18.19 -12.38 -8.44
N TYR A 78 -18.07 -11.11 -8.84
CA TYR A 78 -17.09 -10.20 -8.26
C TYR A 78 -17.37 -9.90 -6.78
N ASN A 79 -18.63 -9.63 -6.44
CA ASN A 79 -19.05 -9.39 -5.05
C ASN A 79 -18.85 -10.62 -4.18
N LEU A 80 -19.12 -11.81 -4.71
CA LEU A 80 -18.79 -13.07 -4.03
C LEU A 80 -17.29 -13.17 -3.74
N GLY A 81 -16.45 -12.84 -4.72
CA GLY A 81 -14.99 -12.79 -4.55
C GLY A 81 -14.56 -11.82 -3.45
N LEU A 82 -15.15 -10.61 -3.40
CA LEU A 82 -14.88 -9.63 -2.33
C LEU A 82 -15.27 -10.15 -0.95
N GLN A 83 -16.45 -10.76 -0.82
CA GLN A 83 -16.92 -11.31 0.45
C GLN A 83 -15.98 -12.42 0.96
N LEU A 84 -15.57 -13.32 0.07
CA LEU A 84 -14.63 -14.40 0.39
C LEU A 84 -13.25 -13.84 0.77
N MET A 85 -12.79 -12.80 0.09
CA MET A 85 -11.52 -12.15 0.39
C MET A 85 -11.53 -11.47 1.76
N ASN A 86 -12.62 -10.78 2.11
CA ASN A 86 -12.78 -10.18 3.44
C ASN A 86 -12.81 -11.23 4.55
N ARG A 87 -13.45 -12.39 4.32
CA ARG A 87 -13.40 -13.54 5.26
C ARG A 87 -11.99 -14.11 5.38
N ALA A 88 -11.26 -14.21 4.28
CA ALA A 88 -9.87 -14.68 4.31
C ALA A 88 -8.98 -13.79 5.19
N LEU A 89 -9.15 -12.47 5.09
CA LEU A 89 -8.42 -11.48 5.90
C LEU A 89 -8.86 -11.49 7.36
N GLY A 90 -10.17 -11.62 7.63
CA GLY A 90 -10.70 -11.62 9.00
C GLY A 90 -10.44 -12.91 9.77
N GLU A 91 -10.49 -14.06 9.10
CA GLU A 91 -10.38 -15.39 9.72
C GLU A 91 -8.99 -16.03 9.54
N GLY A 92 -8.08 -15.40 8.78
CA GLY A 92 -6.75 -15.95 8.49
C GLY A 92 -6.78 -17.26 7.70
N ASN A 93 -7.83 -17.51 6.92
CA ASN A 93 -8.07 -18.80 6.29
C ASN A 93 -7.82 -18.77 4.77
N TYR A 94 -6.77 -19.46 4.34
CA TYR A 94 -6.33 -19.48 2.94
C TYR A 94 -7.33 -20.16 1.97
N SER A 95 -8.23 -21.00 2.49
CA SER A 95 -9.29 -21.62 1.68
C SER A 95 -10.23 -20.56 1.09
N TYR A 96 -10.58 -19.55 1.89
CA TYR A 96 -11.40 -18.44 1.40
C TYR A 96 -10.64 -17.58 0.39
N ALA A 97 -9.33 -17.38 0.56
CA ALA A 97 -8.52 -16.65 -0.42
C ALA A 97 -8.45 -17.39 -1.76
N LEU A 98 -8.35 -18.73 -1.75
CA LEU A 98 -8.41 -19.54 -2.97
C LEU A 98 -9.78 -19.47 -3.66
N GLN A 99 -10.87 -19.53 -2.87
CA GLN A 99 -12.23 -19.40 -3.42
C GLN A 99 -12.47 -18.00 -3.99
N ALA A 100 -12.00 -16.94 -3.32
CA ALA A 100 -12.04 -15.58 -3.83
C ALA A 100 -11.31 -15.46 -5.16
N MET A 101 -10.08 -15.98 -5.24
CA MET A 101 -9.29 -16.00 -6.46
C MET A 101 -10.02 -16.72 -7.60
N ASN A 102 -10.67 -17.86 -7.32
CA ASN A 102 -11.44 -18.60 -8.32
C ASN A 102 -12.67 -17.81 -8.79
N ALA A 103 -13.41 -17.18 -7.88
CA ALA A 103 -14.55 -16.32 -8.24
C ALA A 103 -14.10 -15.15 -9.15
N PHE A 104 -12.98 -14.50 -8.83
CA PHE A 104 -12.42 -13.47 -9.69
C PHE A 104 -11.96 -14.02 -11.06
N ARG A 105 -11.35 -15.21 -11.10
CA ARG A 105 -10.98 -15.86 -12.37
C ARG A 105 -12.18 -16.22 -13.22
N GLU A 106 -13.26 -16.70 -12.62
CA GLU A 106 -14.51 -16.98 -13.34
C GLU A 106 -15.15 -15.70 -13.86
N CYS A 107 -15.16 -14.63 -13.07
CA CYS A 107 -15.61 -13.30 -13.51
C CYS A 107 -14.83 -12.82 -14.74
N ILE A 108 -13.50 -12.93 -14.71
CA ILE A 108 -12.64 -12.58 -15.86
C ILE A 108 -12.99 -13.47 -17.07
N ARG A 109 -13.06 -14.79 -16.88
CA ARG A 109 -13.30 -15.73 -17.98
C ARG A 109 -14.67 -15.48 -18.63
N ASN A 110 -15.70 -15.27 -17.83
CA ASN A 110 -17.06 -15.07 -18.32
C ASN A 110 -17.21 -13.69 -18.97
N SER A 111 -16.57 -12.65 -18.42
CA SER A 111 -16.48 -11.34 -19.06
C SER A 111 -15.79 -11.44 -20.44
N THR A 112 -14.64 -12.10 -20.52
CA THR A 112 -13.91 -12.28 -21.78
C THR A 112 -14.73 -13.07 -22.81
N LYS A 113 -15.42 -14.13 -22.39
CA LYS A 113 -16.31 -14.89 -23.28
C LYS A 113 -17.46 -14.03 -23.81
N MET A 114 -18.13 -13.30 -22.92
CA MET A 114 -19.23 -12.42 -23.28
C MET A 114 -18.80 -11.35 -24.28
N ILE A 115 -17.61 -10.76 -24.09
CA ILE A 115 -17.03 -9.78 -25.01
C ILE A 115 -16.66 -10.42 -26.36
N ALA A 116 -16.08 -11.62 -26.34
CA ALA A 116 -15.62 -12.32 -27.55
C ALA A 116 -16.78 -12.88 -28.39
N GLU A 117 -17.88 -13.30 -27.76
CA GLU A 117 -19.05 -13.88 -28.42
C GLU A 117 -19.91 -12.82 -29.14
N ASP A 118 -19.97 -11.59 -28.61
CA ASP A 118 -20.82 -10.51 -29.17
C ASP A 118 -20.05 -9.54 -30.07
N LYS A 119 -18.75 -9.30 -29.81
CA LYS A 119 -17.88 -8.47 -30.66
C LYS A 119 -16.78 -9.34 -31.26
N SER A 120 -17.08 -9.94 -32.41
CA SER A 120 -16.16 -10.77 -33.22
C SER A 120 -14.80 -10.13 -33.58
N ASN A 121 -14.60 -8.84 -33.28
CA ASN A 121 -13.42 -8.05 -33.59
C ASN A 121 -12.60 -7.60 -32.36
N ILE A 122 -13.02 -7.89 -31.11
CA ILE A 122 -12.20 -7.56 -29.92
C ILE A 122 -11.19 -8.69 -29.69
N SER A 123 -9.94 -8.46 -30.10
CA SER A 123 -8.87 -9.43 -29.89
C SER A 123 -8.53 -9.57 -28.40
N MET A 124 -8.09 -10.76 -27.96
CA MET A 124 -7.53 -10.95 -26.61
C MET A 124 -6.38 -9.97 -26.30
N GLY A 125 -5.65 -9.51 -27.32
CA GLY A 125 -4.63 -8.47 -27.19
C GLY A 125 -5.18 -7.13 -26.72
N TRP A 126 -6.36 -6.74 -27.21
CA TRP A 126 -7.05 -5.51 -26.78
C TRP A 126 -7.47 -5.57 -25.30
N ILE A 127 -8.03 -6.71 -24.87
CA ILE A 127 -8.42 -6.92 -23.47
C ILE A 127 -7.18 -6.91 -22.57
N GLY A 128 -6.12 -7.62 -22.98
CA GLY A 128 -4.86 -7.68 -22.25
C GLY A 128 -4.20 -6.31 -22.08
N LEU A 129 -4.22 -5.47 -23.13
CA LEU A 129 -3.70 -4.11 -23.08
C LEU A 129 -4.55 -3.19 -22.22
N THR A 130 -5.88 -3.29 -22.28
CA THR A 130 -6.77 -2.48 -21.43
C THR A 130 -6.52 -2.78 -19.94
N VAL A 131 -6.37 -4.06 -19.58
CA VAL A 131 -5.96 -4.46 -18.22
C VAL A 131 -4.59 -3.88 -17.85
N ALA A 132 -3.67 -3.88 -18.80
CA ALA A 132 -2.31 -3.39 -18.58
C ALA A 132 -2.24 -1.87 -18.42
N VAL A 133 -3.12 -1.11 -19.07
CA VAL A 133 -3.32 0.34 -18.93
C VAL A 133 -3.91 0.66 -17.56
N ASN A 134 -4.99 -0.02 -17.15
CA ASN A 134 -5.61 0.26 -15.85
C ASN A 134 -4.64 0.01 -14.68
N ARG A 135 -3.77 -1.01 -14.78
CA ARG A 135 -2.70 -1.22 -13.79
C ARG A 135 -1.66 -0.10 -13.76
N LEU A 136 -1.37 0.48 -14.92
CA LEU A 136 -0.46 1.61 -15.00
C LEU A 136 -1.10 2.85 -14.35
N GLU A 137 -2.40 3.08 -14.57
CA GLU A 137 -3.16 4.15 -13.88
C GLU A 137 -3.12 3.98 -12.36
N GLU A 138 -3.44 2.79 -11.85
CA GLU A 138 -3.35 2.51 -10.40
C GLU A 138 -1.92 2.69 -9.86
N PHE A 139 -0.91 2.39 -10.68
CA PHE A 139 0.49 2.61 -10.29
C PHE A 139 0.83 4.10 -10.23
N VAL A 140 0.42 4.88 -11.24
CA VAL A 140 0.60 6.33 -11.30
C VAL A 140 -0.10 7.02 -10.13
N GLU A 141 -1.33 6.62 -9.82
CA GLU A 141 -2.10 7.13 -8.68
C GLU A 141 -1.33 6.97 -7.37
N ARG A 142 -0.79 5.77 -7.09
CA ARG A 142 0.02 5.53 -5.88
C ARG A 142 1.31 6.35 -5.83
N VAL A 143 1.95 6.57 -6.98
CA VAL A 143 3.15 7.43 -7.04
C VAL A 143 2.75 8.89 -6.78
N ASN A 144 1.60 9.33 -7.30
CA ASN A 144 1.06 10.67 -7.08
C ASN A 144 0.70 10.91 -5.60
N GLU A 145 -0.03 10.00 -4.96
CA GLU A 145 -0.32 10.05 -3.52
C GLU A 145 0.96 10.14 -2.67
N SER A 146 2.00 9.43 -3.08
CA SER A 146 3.31 9.46 -2.41
C SER A 146 4.04 10.79 -2.62
N ALA A 147 3.89 11.42 -3.79
CA ALA A 147 4.43 12.74 -4.10
C ALA A 147 3.71 13.84 -3.30
N GLU A 148 2.38 13.83 -3.28
CA GLU A 148 1.55 14.73 -2.47
C GLU A 148 1.89 14.62 -0.97
N ALA A 149 2.10 13.39 -0.49
CA ALA A 149 2.52 13.16 0.88
C ALA A 149 3.87 13.84 1.18
N LEU A 150 4.85 13.78 0.27
CA LEU A 150 6.13 14.48 0.43
C LEU A 150 5.99 15.99 0.32
N GLU A 151 5.16 16.49 -0.60
CA GLU A 151 4.88 17.92 -0.75
C GLU A 151 4.28 18.52 0.52
N ALA A 152 3.40 17.79 1.22
CA ALA A 152 2.89 18.17 2.53
C ALA A 152 3.97 18.31 3.62
N TYR A 153 5.18 17.77 3.39
CA TYR A 153 6.37 18.01 4.22
C TYR A 153 7.25 19.18 3.73
N GLY A 154 6.77 19.97 2.78
CA GLY A 154 7.49 21.09 2.16
C GLY A 154 8.64 20.62 1.28
N VAL A 155 8.48 19.48 0.62
CA VAL A 155 9.44 18.91 -0.32
C VAL A 155 9.02 19.28 -1.74
N ASP A 156 9.96 19.78 -2.53
CA ASP A 156 9.73 20.00 -3.95
C ASP A 156 9.68 18.65 -4.69
N VAL A 157 8.53 18.36 -5.29
CA VAL A 157 8.26 17.15 -6.08
C VAL A 157 7.94 17.45 -7.55
N SER A 158 8.19 18.68 -8.01
CA SER A 158 7.86 19.15 -9.37
C SER A 158 8.42 18.27 -10.48
N SER A 159 9.60 17.68 -10.30
CA SER A 159 10.19 16.74 -11.25
C SER A 159 9.39 15.43 -11.39
N VAL A 160 8.82 14.93 -10.28
CA VAL A 160 7.95 13.75 -10.28
C VAL A 160 6.60 14.09 -10.91
N GLU A 161 6.01 15.23 -10.57
CA GLU A 161 4.72 15.68 -11.13
C GLU A 161 4.77 15.81 -12.65
N ASN A 162 5.85 16.39 -13.19
CA ASN A 162 6.04 16.51 -14.63
C ASN A 162 6.11 15.13 -15.31
N LEU A 163 6.84 14.17 -14.73
CA LEU A 163 6.89 12.80 -15.25
C LEU A 163 5.52 12.12 -15.20
N LEU A 164 4.78 12.26 -14.09
CA LEU A 164 3.43 11.68 -13.97
C LEU A 164 2.43 12.30 -14.95
N LYS A 165 2.54 13.61 -15.20
CA LYS A 165 1.74 14.29 -16.21
C LYS A 165 2.00 13.71 -17.60
N GLU A 166 3.27 13.54 -18.00
CA GLU A 166 3.62 12.92 -19.28
C GLU A 166 3.11 11.48 -19.39
N VAL A 167 3.15 10.71 -18.29
CA VAL A 167 2.59 9.36 -18.26
C VAL A 167 1.08 9.39 -18.46
N ASN A 168 0.36 10.31 -17.80
CA ASN A 168 -1.09 10.46 -17.96
C ASN A 168 -1.48 10.86 -19.38
N ASP A 169 -0.74 11.77 -20.01
CA ASP A 169 -0.94 12.14 -21.41
C ASP A 169 -0.74 10.92 -22.33
N THR A 170 0.29 10.11 -22.07
CA THR A 170 0.55 8.87 -22.81
C THR A 170 -0.56 7.82 -22.59
N ILE A 171 -1.09 7.71 -21.37
CA ILE A 171 -2.23 6.82 -21.06
C ILE A 171 -3.48 7.21 -21.84
N ALA A 172 -3.77 8.51 -21.93
CA ALA A 172 -4.89 9.00 -22.72
C ALA A 172 -4.73 8.63 -24.21
N GLU A 173 -3.51 8.77 -24.75
CA GLU A 173 -3.20 8.35 -26.12
C GLU A 173 -3.36 6.83 -26.32
N ILE A 174 -2.88 6.01 -25.38
CA ILE A 174 -3.06 4.55 -25.43
C ILE A 174 -4.55 4.19 -25.46
N LYS A 175 -5.38 4.86 -24.65
CA LYS A 175 -6.84 4.64 -24.64
C LYS A 175 -7.48 5.00 -25.98
N SER A 176 -7.04 6.09 -26.62
CA SER A 176 -7.48 6.45 -27.97
C SER A 176 -7.10 5.38 -28.99
N LEU A 177 -5.85 4.92 -29.00
CA LEU A 177 -5.39 3.86 -29.92
C LEU A 177 -6.14 2.54 -29.72
N LEU A 178 -6.48 2.20 -28.48
CA LEU A 178 -7.30 1.04 -28.19
C LEU A 178 -8.74 1.23 -28.71
N ALA A 179 -9.32 2.41 -28.58
CA ALA A 179 -10.65 2.70 -29.15
C ALA A 179 -10.66 2.56 -30.68
N ASP A 180 -9.57 2.95 -31.34
CA ASP A 180 -9.37 2.83 -32.79
C ASP A 180 -8.98 1.41 -33.24
N GLY A 181 -8.86 0.45 -32.31
CA GLY A 181 -8.44 -0.92 -32.60
C GLY A 181 -6.95 -1.09 -32.90
N ASN A 182 -6.13 -0.04 -32.74
CA ASN A 182 -4.68 -0.07 -32.95
C ASN A 182 -3.94 -0.68 -31.73
N VAL A 183 -4.08 -1.99 -31.57
CA VAL A 183 -3.46 -2.78 -30.49
C VAL A 183 -1.93 -2.66 -30.49
N SER A 184 -1.28 -2.68 -31.66
CA SER A 184 0.17 -2.62 -31.77
C SER A 184 0.75 -1.26 -31.36
N GLY A 185 0.10 -0.16 -31.76
CA GLY A 185 0.47 1.19 -31.33
C GLY A 185 0.30 1.37 -29.83
N ALA A 186 -0.85 0.93 -29.30
CA ALA A 186 -1.15 0.94 -27.87
C ALA A 186 -0.11 0.15 -27.05
N ALA A 187 0.32 -1.03 -27.53
CA ALA A 187 1.32 -1.84 -26.86
C ALA A 187 2.69 -1.16 -26.76
N LYS A 188 3.11 -0.44 -27.80
CA LYS A 188 4.37 0.30 -27.82
C LYS A 188 4.34 1.44 -26.80
N LEU A 189 3.33 2.31 -26.87
CA LEU A 189 3.19 3.44 -25.95
C LEU A 189 3.06 2.99 -24.49
N LEU A 190 2.40 1.85 -24.24
CA LEU A 190 2.32 1.28 -22.89
C LEU A 190 3.70 0.91 -22.33
N GLY A 191 4.63 0.44 -23.17
CA GLY A 191 6.01 0.19 -22.77
C GLY A 191 6.73 1.47 -22.33
N ASP A 192 6.60 2.52 -23.13
CA ASP A 192 7.22 3.83 -22.87
C ASP A 192 6.65 4.49 -21.61
N ALA A 193 5.31 4.46 -21.46
CA ALA A 193 4.62 5.00 -20.29
C ALA A 193 5.02 4.28 -18.99
N ARG A 194 5.23 2.96 -19.04
CA ARG A 194 5.74 2.19 -17.89
C ARG A 194 7.16 2.57 -17.50
N ALA A 195 8.04 2.77 -18.47
CA ALA A 195 9.41 3.17 -18.22
C ALA A 195 9.45 4.55 -17.52
N LYS A 196 8.68 5.52 -18.03
CA LYS A 196 8.55 6.85 -17.41
C LYS A 196 7.92 6.80 -16.02
N ALA A 197 6.90 5.97 -15.81
CA ALA A 197 6.30 5.83 -14.49
C ALA A 197 7.30 5.22 -13.48
N ALA A 198 8.13 4.27 -13.91
CA ALA A 198 9.20 3.72 -13.09
C ALA A 198 10.29 4.76 -12.78
N GLU A 199 10.61 5.64 -13.74
CA GLU A 199 11.49 6.78 -13.54
C GLU A 199 10.92 7.77 -12.52
N ALA A 200 9.62 8.09 -12.60
CA ALA A 200 8.93 8.93 -11.62
C ALA A 200 9.07 8.37 -10.19
N LEU A 201 8.84 7.06 -10.03
CA LEU A 201 9.04 6.38 -8.74
C LEU A 201 10.51 6.40 -8.29
N ALA A 202 11.46 6.21 -9.19
CA ALA A 202 12.89 6.25 -8.86
C ALA A 202 13.32 7.66 -8.39
N THR A 203 12.88 8.70 -9.08
CA THR A 203 13.10 10.10 -8.71
C THR A 203 12.48 10.40 -7.34
N LEU A 204 11.24 9.96 -7.12
CA LEU A 204 10.56 10.11 -5.83
C LEU A 204 11.32 9.40 -4.70
N LYS A 205 11.87 8.20 -4.95
CA LYS A 205 12.71 7.49 -3.98
C LYS A 205 13.96 8.30 -3.62
N ILE A 206 14.65 8.87 -4.60
CA ILE A 206 15.86 9.69 -4.36
C ILE A 206 15.51 10.89 -3.48
N ILE A 207 14.42 11.59 -3.79
CA ILE A 207 13.94 12.73 -3.01
C ILE A 207 13.63 12.28 -1.57
N ALA A 208 12.84 11.21 -1.42
CA ALA A 208 12.42 10.68 -0.12
C ALA A 208 13.60 10.21 0.76
N HIS A 209 14.68 9.72 0.15
CA HIS A 209 15.89 9.25 0.83
C HIS A 209 16.98 10.32 0.95
N SER A 210 16.68 11.59 0.66
CA SER A 210 17.63 12.65 0.96
C SER A 210 17.77 12.80 2.49
N GLU A 211 19.01 12.94 2.97
CA GLU A 211 19.32 13.05 4.42
C GLU A 211 18.46 14.11 5.12
N ARG A 212 18.26 15.25 4.46
CA ARG A 212 17.46 16.37 4.96
C ARG A 212 16.00 15.99 5.19
N ILE A 213 15.41 15.23 4.27
CA ILE A 213 14.01 14.81 4.35
C ILE A 213 13.85 13.71 5.38
N MET A 214 14.77 12.75 5.41
CA MET A 214 14.78 11.71 6.44
C MET A 214 14.89 12.30 7.84
N ALA A 215 15.82 13.23 8.07
CA ALA A 215 15.96 13.92 9.34
C ALA A 215 14.66 14.60 9.78
N ARG A 216 14.04 15.41 8.90
CA ARG A 216 12.76 16.08 9.18
C ARG A 216 11.62 15.11 9.50
N ARG A 217 11.55 13.98 8.79
CA ARG A 217 10.53 12.95 9.04
C ARG A 217 10.73 12.28 10.39
N MET A 218 11.98 11.96 10.72
CA MET A 218 12.34 11.36 12.01
C MET A 218 12.09 12.34 13.17
N GLU A 219 12.39 13.62 12.99
CA GLU A 219 12.07 14.68 13.98
C GLU A 219 10.57 14.78 14.23
N LYS A 220 9.74 14.89 13.19
CA LYS A 220 8.27 14.89 13.35
C LYS A 220 7.75 13.60 14.00
N TYR A 221 8.38 12.47 13.74
CA TYR A 221 8.04 11.21 14.40
C TYR A 221 8.34 11.27 15.90
N ILE A 222 9.52 11.78 16.27
CA ILE A 222 9.92 12.01 17.66
C ILE A 222 8.93 12.94 18.36
N ASP A 223 8.52 14.04 17.74
CA ASP A 223 7.57 15.00 18.33
C ASP A 223 6.22 14.33 18.64
N LYS A 224 5.65 13.62 17.66
CA LYS A 224 4.41 12.85 17.86
C LYS A 224 4.55 11.77 18.92
N PHE A 225 5.73 11.17 19.02
CA PHE A 225 6.04 10.18 20.02
C PHE A 225 6.05 10.79 21.43
N GLU A 226 6.66 11.96 21.60
CA GLU A 226 6.67 12.69 22.88
C GLU A 226 5.25 13.09 23.31
N GLU A 227 4.42 13.55 22.38
CA GLU A 227 3.00 13.82 22.65
C GLU A 227 2.25 12.55 23.08
N ALA A 228 2.49 11.43 22.41
CA ALA A 228 1.87 10.15 22.73
C ALA A 228 2.31 9.66 24.11
N ARG A 229 3.60 9.76 24.42
CA ARG A 229 4.18 9.45 25.73
C ARG A 229 3.56 10.28 26.85
N SER A 230 3.41 11.59 26.66
CA SER A 230 2.76 12.47 27.64
C SER A 230 1.35 11.97 27.98
N ARG A 231 0.58 11.58 26.95
CA ARG A 231 -0.77 11.02 27.13
C ARG A 231 -0.77 9.70 27.90
N ILE A 232 0.24 8.85 27.73
CA ILE A 232 0.37 7.63 28.54
C ILE A 232 0.62 7.98 30.00
N TYR A 233 1.55 8.91 30.30
CA TYR A 233 1.80 9.33 31.69
C TYR A 233 0.55 9.89 32.38
N ASP A 234 -0.31 10.60 31.65
CA ASP A 234 -1.57 11.08 32.20
C ASP A 234 -2.54 9.94 32.53
N LYS A 235 -2.62 8.91 31.67
CA LYS A 235 -3.45 7.71 31.91
C LYS A 235 -2.95 6.86 33.08
N LEU A 236 -1.64 6.79 33.26
CA LEU A 236 -1.03 6.02 34.34
C LEU A 236 -1.48 6.46 35.75
N ARG A 237 -2.00 7.69 35.91
CA ARG A 237 -2.49 8.23 37.20
C ARG A 237 -3.65 7.42 37.80
N GLY A 238 -4.46 6.76 36.96
CA GLY A 238 -5.61 5.94 37.40
C GLY A 238 -5.31 4.45 37.57
N ILE A 239 -4.09 4.00 37.22
CA ILE A 239 -3.71 2.59 37.17
C ILE A 239 -3.02 2.17 38.49
N PRO A 240 -3.16 0.90 38.95
CA PRO A 240 -2.47 0.38 40.13
C PRO A 240 -0.97 0.65 40.12
N HIS A 241 -0.39 0.93 41.31
CA HIS A 241 1.01 1.34 41.44
C HIS A 241 2.00 0.34 40.84
N THR A 242 1.76 -0.96 40.99
CA THR A 242 2.64 -2.02 40.47
C THR A 242 2.72 -2.02 38.94
N ILE A 243 1.58 -1.82 38.26
CA ILE A 243 1.50 -1.72 36.79
C ILE A 243 2.10 -0.39 36.33
N ARG A 244 1.81 0.70 37.04
CA ARG A 244 2.38 2.03 36.78
C ARG A 244 3.90 2.05 36.82
N GLU A 245 4.50 1.40 37.82
CA GLU A 245 5.96 1.35 37.96
C GLU A 245 6.61 0.55 36.82
N ARG A 246 6.05 -0.61 36.47
CA ARG A 246 6.50 -1.43 35.34
C ARG A 246 6.44 -0.65 34.02
N ILE A 247 5.32 0.02 33.74
CA ILE A 247 5.16 0.83 32.53
C ILE A 247 6.11 2.04 32.56
N GLY A 248 6.28 2.68 33.72
CA GLY A 248 7.21 3.79 33.90
C GLY A 248 8.65 3.42 33.54
N LEU A 249 9.13 2.24 33.94
CA LEU A 249 10.45 1.73 33.56
C LEU A 249 10.58 1.58 32.04
N LYS A 250 9.58 0.99 31.38
CA LYS A 250 9.58 0.82 29.91
C LYS A 250 9.55 2.16 29.17
N LEU A 251 8.82 3.15 29.68
CA LEU A 251 8.80 4.51 29.11
C LEU A 251 10.15 5.21 29.26
N ASN A 252 10.86 5.00 30.37
CA ASN A 252 12.22 5.53 30.57
C ASN A 252 13.23 4.87 29.63
N GLU A 253 13.13 3.56 29.38
CA GLU A 253 13.95 2.89 28.37
C GLU A 253 13.74 3.52 27.00
N ILE A 254 12.49 3.77 26.62
CA ILE A 254 12.17 4.44 25.37
C ILE A 254 12.72 5.87 25.33
N GLU A 255 12.73 6.60 26.44
CA GLU A 255 13.37 7.92 26.50
C GLU A 255 14.87 7.86 26.19
N SER A 256 15.57 6.83 26.66
CA SER A 256 16.95 6.57 26.25
C SER A 256 17.05 6.36 24.73
N LEU A 257 16.14 5.56 24.15
CA LEU A 257 16.08 5.33 22.70
C LEU A 257 15.84 6.62 21.91
N LEU A 258 14.94 7.50 22.38
CA LEU A 258 14.66 8.80 21.75
C LEU A 258 15.92 9.66 21.70
N ASN A 259 16.67 9.73 22.81
CA ASN A 259 17.91 10.51 22.88
C ASN A 259 19.00 9.94 21.97
N GLU A 260 19.09 8.60 21.85
CA GLU A 260 19.96 7.94 20.89
C GLU A 260 19.58 8.31 19.44
N VAL A 261 18.29 8.22 19.08
CA VAL A 261 17.80 8.60 17.76
C VAL A 261 18.13 10.06 17.45
N ARG A 262 17.89 10.99 18.37
CA ARG A 262 18.26 12.42 18.23
C ARG A 262 19.76 12.59 17.99
N SER A 263 20.60 11.83 18.70
CA SER A 263 22.05 11.82 18.47
C SER A 263 22.40 11.30 17.08
N MET A 264 21.78 10.21 16.63
CA MET A 264 22.00 9.64 15.29
C MET A 264 21.57 10.59 14.18
N ILE A 265 20.44 11.30 14.33
CA ILE A 265 19.98 12.33 13.38
C ILE A 265 21.01 13.46 13.29
N ARG A 266 21.48 14.00 14.43
CA ARG A 266 22.52 15.05 14.47
C ARG A 266 23.82 14.61 13.81
N ASN A 267 24.20 13.34 14.01
CA ASN A 267 25.41 12.73 13.44
C ASN A 267 25.22 12.21 12.01
N ARG A 268 24.06 12.46 11.38
CA ARG A 268 23.72 12.05 10.01
C ARG A 268 23.74 10.53 9.75
N VAL A 269 23.51 9.72 10.78
CA VAL A 269 23.49 8.25 10.66
C VAL A 269 22.05 7.75 10.51
N MET A 270 21.41 8.12 9.40
CA MET A 270 19.95 8.00 9.20
C MET A 270 19.47 6.54 9.22
N ASP A 271 20.20 5.60 8.62
CA ASP A 271 19.78 4.19 8.60
C ASP A 271 19.70 3.59 10.01
N LYS A 272 20.68 3.93 10.87
CA LYS A 272 20.67 3.49 12.27
C LYS A 272 19.56 4.19 13.05
N ALA A 273 19.35 5.49 12.81
CA ALA A 273 18.26 6.24 13.41
C ALA A 273 16.89 5.62 13.07
N MET A 274 16.68 5.24 11.81
CA MET A 274 15.44 4.60 11.35
C MET A 274 15.21 3.24 12.04
N ASN A 275 16.24 2.38 12.07
CA ASN A 275 16.14 1.08 12.74
C ASN A 275 15.79 1.24 14.22
N ARG A 276 16.36 2.24 14.89
CA ARG A 276 16.09 2.53 16.29
C ARG A 276 14.68 3.10 16.50
N ILE A 277 14.18 3.92 15.57
CA ILE A 277 12.78 4.36 15.55
C ILE A 277 11.80 3.18 15.42
N ILE A 278 12.10 2.21 14.54
CA ILE A 278 11.27 1.01 14.37
C ILE A 278 11.23 0.18 15.66
N GLU A 279 12.38 -0.01 16.32
CA GLU A 279 12.45 -0.71 17.59
C GLU A 279 11.65 0.03 18.68
N MET A 280 11.80 1.35 18.75
CA MET A 280 11.07 2.20 19.68
C MET A 280 9.55 2.11 19.46
N HIS A 281 9.10 2.08 18.20
CA HIS A 281 7.69 1.91 17.85
C HIS A 281 7.13 0.59 18.38
N ARG A 282 7.83 -0.53 18.19
CA ARG A 282 7.39 -1.85 18.67
C ARG A 282 7.23 -1.86 20.18
N ARG A 283 8.25 -1.40 20.92
CA ARG A 283 8.20 -1.33 22.38
C ARG A 283 7.06 -0.43 22.87
N TYR A 284 6.75 0.63 22.13
CA TYR A 284 5.65 1.52 22.46
C TYR A 284 4.28 0.87 22.28
N LEU A 285 4.10 0.05 21.24
CA LEU A 285 2.87 -0.74 21.06
C LEU A 285 2.68 -1.75 22.20
N ASP A 286 3.76 -2.39 22.66
CA ASP A 286 3.72 -3.29 23.82
C ASP A 286 3.25 -2.56 25.09
N ILE A 287 3.74 -1.33 25.31
CA ILE A 287 3.31 -0.49 26.43
C ILE A 287 1.83 -0.13 26.32
N ILE A 288 1.36 0.27 25.12
CA ILE A 288 -0.06 0.59 24.91
C ILE A 288 -0.93 -0.63 25.26
N GLY A 289 -0.55 -1.83 24.83
CA GLY A 289 -1.27 -3.07 25.18
C GLY A 289 -1.39 -3.26 26.69
N GLU A 290 -0.28 -3.10 27.44
CA GLU A 290 -0.30 -3.21 28.90
C GLU A 290 -1.13 -2.12 29.60
N VAL A 291 -1.17 -0.91 29.05
CA VAL A 291 -2.01 0.19 29.57
C VAL A 291 -3.50 -0.10 29.34
N GLU A 292 -3.87 -0.83 28.30
CA GLU A 292 -5.26 -1.16 27.98
C GLU A 292 -5.79 -2.40 28.73
N GLU A 293 -4.90 -3.31 29.10
CA GLU A 293 -5.18 -4.50 29.91
C GLU A 293 -5.26 -4.22 31.42
N GLY A 294 -4.57 -3.18 31.90
CA GLY A 294 -4.52 -2.76 33.32
C GLY A 294 -5.67 -1.85 33.75
#